data_AF-A0A1E7QJB9-F1
#
_entry.id   AF-A0A1E7QJB9-F1
#
_cell.length_a   1.000
_cell.length_b   1.000
_cell.length_c   1.000
_cell.angle_alpha   90.00
_cell.angle_beta   90.00
_cell.angle_gamma   90.00
#
_symmetry.space_group_name_H-M   'P 1'
#
loop_
_entity.id
_entity.type
_entity.pdbx_description
1 polymer ?
#
loop_
_entity_poly.entity_id
_entity_poly.type
_entity_poly.pdbx_seq_one_letter_code
_entity_poly.pdbx_strand_id
1 'polypeptide(L)'
;MLSVSSEVVIALDAMGGDFAPVSVIQGADFFLNNLLFDSNIKVFFRIYGDQQKLLPLITQYKKVNDNAELTHCSDDVLANDKPSFALRYRKDSSMRIAIEAVKHGKAAGIVSSGNTGALMAISRFILGTLPNIYRPAIVSTCPTQSKSFTLLDLGANVDCNADSLFQFALMGSIFAKVALKIDDPAVALLNIGTEEVKGTDSVRGAFELLKNASGINFNGYIEASEFLDGKIDVIVADGFVGNVMLKTAEATANTFINIIKQELYNSLMAKIFLKSKFSKALTRFNPRVRSGAMFLGLNGIIVKSHGNSDAIAFAHAIKFALDVISANLNQKIINGVGVSSIE
;
A
#
# COMPACT_ATOMS: atom_id res chain seq x y z
N MET A 1 -22.40 29.10 3.88
CA MET A 1 -21.87 28.12 4.87
C MET A 1 -20.38 28.02 4.63
N LEU A 2 -19.56 28.44 5.59
CA LEU A 2 -18.12 28.19 5.57
C LEU A 2 -17.95 26.66 5.64
N SER A 3 -17.35 26.03 4.62
CA SER A 3 -17.05 24.60 4.69
C SER A 3 -16.09 24.40 5.86
N VAL A 4 -16.48 23.57 6.83
CA VAL A 4 -15.58 23.18 7.91
C VAL A 4 -14.48 22.36 7.26
N SER A 5 -13.26 22.90 7.22
CA SER A 5 -12.09 22.17 6.73
C SER A 5 -11.84 20.99 7.67
N SER A 6 -11.85 19.77 7.13
CA SER A 6 -11.52 18.57 7.88
C SER A 6 -10.01 18.41 7.96
N GLU A 7 -9.46 18.42 9.17
CA GLU A 7 -8.05 18.11 9.39
C GLU A 7 -7.83 16.59 9.42
N VAL A 8 -6.84 16.11 8.67
CA VAL A 8 -6.40 14.72 8.66
C VAL A 8 -4.98 14.66 9.18
N VAL A 9 -4.81 13.96 10.30
CA VAL A 9 -3.50 13.74 10.93
C VAL A 9 -2.91 12.41 10.45
N ILE A 10 -1.73 12.43 9.86
CA ILE A 10 -1.00 11.23 9.41
C ILE A 10 0.28 11.07 10.23
N ALA A 11 0.47 9.90 10.83
CA ALA A 11 1.71 9.54 11.51
C ALA A 11 2.78 9.13 10.49
N LEU A 12 3.99 9.68 10.62
CA LEU A 12 5.14 9.33 9.80
C LEU A 12 6.20 8.68 10.69
N ASP A 13 6.50 7.41 10.43
CA ASP A 13 7.71 6.77 10.94
C ASP A 13 8.91 7.34 10.18
N ALA A 14 9.61 8.28 10.79
CA ALA A 14 10.64 9.06 10.12
C ALA A 14 12.01 8.40 10.10
N MET A 15 12.19 7.27 10.81
CA MET A 15 13.47 6.57 10.89
C MET A 15 13.54 5.33 10.00
N GLY A 16 12.39 4.79 9.60
CA GLY A 16 12.34 3.59 8.77
C GLY A 16 12.65 3.87 7.30
N GLY A 17 13.64 3.17 6.74
CA GLY A 17 13.97 3.16 5.30
C GLY A 17 15.44 3.51 5.01
N ASP A 18 15.94 3.10 3.85
CA ASP A 18 17.36 3.21 3.50
C ASP A 18 17.84 4.67 3.37
N PHE A 19 16.94 5.56 2.99
CA PHE A 19 17.18 7.00 2.83
C PHE A 19 16.55 7.84 3.94
N ALA A 20 16.08 7.22 5.03
CA ALA A 20 15.52 7.91 6.17
C ALA A 20 16.66 8.56 7.01
N PRO A 21 16.40 9.68 7.71
CA PRO A 21 15.14 10.42 7.78
C PRO A 21 14.91 11.44 6.66
N VAL A 22 15.93 11.71 5.84
CA VAL A 22 15.90 12.78 4.82
C VAL A 22 14.77 12.58 3.81
N SER A 23 14.64 11.37 3.25
CA SER A 23 13.60 11.03 2.27
C SER A 23 12.18 11.21 2.82
N VAL A 24 11.96 10.95 4.11
CA VAL A 24 10.65 11.08 4.75
C VAL A 24 10.24 12.56 4.83
N ILE A 25 11.13 13.42 5.33
CA ILE A 25 10.86 14.86 5.45
C ILE A 25 10.73 15.51 4.08
N GLN A 26 11.62 15.18 3.14
CA GLN A 26 11.52 15.65 1.77
C GLN A 26 10.25 15.15 1.07
N GLY A 27 9.81 13.93 1.37
CA GLY A 27 8.56 13.39 0.85
C GLY A 27 7.33 14.11 1.41
N ALA A 28 7.34 14.44 2.69
CA ALA A 28 6.29 15.26 3.31
C ALA A 28 6.22 16.66 2.67
N ASP A 29 7.38 17.31 2.46
CA ASP A 29 7.44 18.61 1.76
C ASP A 29 6.97 18.49 0.30
N PHE A 30 7.43 17.47 -0.42
CA PHE A 30 7.03 17.25 -1.81
C PHE A 30 5.52 17.05 -1.93
N PHE A 31 4.93 16.26 -1.02
CA PHE A 31 3.48 16.05 -0.93
C PHE A 31 2.74 17.39 -0.77
N LEU A 32 3.12 18.21 0.23
CA LEU A 32 2.46 19.50 0.52
C LEU A 32 2.63 20.56 -0.57
N ASN A 33 3.63 20.41 -1.44
CA ASN A 33 3.91 21.38 -2.51
C ASN A 33 3.42 20.95 -3.89
N ASN A 34 3.40 19.66 -4.19
CA ASN A 34 3.28 19.18 -5.57
C ASN A 34 2.10 18.23 -5.81
N LEU A 35 1.56 17.58 -4.77
CA LEU A 35 0.50 16.60 -4.94
C LEU A 35 -0.87 17.23 -4.67
N LEU A 36 -1.78 17.07 -5.62
CA LEU A 36 -3.14 17.59 -5.52
C LEU A 36 -4.00 16.67 -4.65
N PHE A 37 -4.67 17.24 -3.67
CA PHE A 37 -5.72 16.61 -2.86
C PHE A 37 -6.86 17.63 -2.65
N ASP A 38 -7.99 17.19 -2.09
CA ASP A 38 -9.16 18.03 -1.88
C ASP A 38 -8.79 19.30 -1.07
N SER A 39 -9.09 20.47 -1.61
CA SER A 39 -8.78 21.76 -1.00
C SER A 39 -9.48 22.01 0.34
N ASN A 40 -10.52 21.23 0.66
CA ASN A 40 -11.19 21.30 1.95
C ASN A 40 -10.45 20.51 3.05
N ILE A 41 -9.48 19.66 2.67
CA ILE A 41 -8.71 18.85 3.61
C ILE A 41 -7.43 19.58 4.00
N LYS A 42 -7.21 19.74 5.30
CA LYS A 42 -5.91 20.12 5.86
C LYS A 42 -5.18 18.87 6.29
N VAL A 43 -3.90 18.76 5.94
CA VAL A 43 -3.07 17.62 6.32
C VAL A 43 -2.08 18.07 7.37
N PHE A 44 -2.03 17.35 8.48
CA PHE A 44 -1.08 17.56 9.57
C PHE A 44 -0.25 16.30 9.79
N PHE A 45 1.05 16.42 9.98
CA PHE A 45 1.95 15.29 10.20
C PHE A 45 2.34 15.16 11.66
N ARG A 46 2.23 13.95 12.20
CA ARG A 46 2.93 13.59 13.44
C ARG A 46 4.16 12.78 13.09
N ILE A 47 5.33 13.37 13.26
CA ILE A 47 6.61 12.82 12.82
C ILE A 47 7.28 12.18 14.03
N TYR A 48 7.63 10.90 13.92
CA TYR A 48 8.19 10.11 15.02
C TYR A 48 9.65 9.73 14.72
N GLY A 49 10.57 10.04 15.62
CA GLY A 49 11.96 9.62 15.51
C GLY A 49 12.95 10.42 16.37
N ASP A 50 14.23 10.32 16.02
CA ASP A 50 15.31 11.02 16.73
C ASP A 50 15.22 12.54 16.48
N GLN A 51 14.98 13.30 17.55
CA GLN A 51 14.76 14.73 17.48
C GLN A 51 16.00 15.49 16.99
N GLN A 52 17.20 15.03 17.35
CA GLN A 52 18.44 15.69 16.95
C GLN A 52 18.66 15.59 15.43
N LYS A 53 18.25 14.48 14.83
CA LYS A 53 18.32 14.27 13.37
C LYS A 53 17.19 14.97 12.61
N LEU A 54 16.00 15.01 13.20
CA LEU A 54 14.79 15.48 12.50
C LEU A 54 14.58 17.00 12.57
N LEU A 55 14.88 17.64 13.70
CA LEU A 55 14.60 19.06 13.89
C LEU A 55 15.30 19.98 12.85
N PRO A 56 16.59 19.76 12.50
CA PRO A 56 17.24 20.54 11.45
C PRO A 56 16.62 20.32 10.07
N LEU A 57 16.11 19.12 9.77
CA LEU A 57 15.45 18.82 8.50
C LEU A 57 14.08 19.49 8.42
N ILE A 58 13.25 19.37 9.47
CA ILE A 58 11.90 19.93 9.49
C ILE A 58 11.94 21.46 9.33
N THR A 59 12.85 22.13 10.04
CA THR A 59 12.97 23.59 10.01
C THR A 59 13.43 24.15 8.65
N GLN A 60 14.07 23.34 7.81
CA GLN A 60 14.42 23.72 6.42
C GLN A 60 13.19 23.81 5.51
N TYR A 61 12.13 23.06 5.78
CA TYR A 61 10.94 22.98 4.94
C TYR A 61 9.76 23.68 5.60
N LYS A 62 9.56 24.96 5.27
CA LYS A 62 8.54 25.83 5.90
C LYS A 62 7.17 25.17 6.00
N LYS A 63 6.66 24.56 4.93
CA LYS A 63 5.34 23.92 4.93
C LYS A 63 5.27 22.72 5.87
N VAL A 64 6.33 21.92 5.96
CA VAL A 64 6.39 20.81 6.92
C VAL A 64 6.43 21.36 8.34
N ASN A 65 7.29 22.35 8.61
CA ASN A 65 7.37 23.00 9.92
C ASN A 65 6.04 23.59 10.39
N ASP A 66 5.26 24.19 9.48
CA ASP A 66 3.96 24.78 9.80
C ASP A 66 2.83 23.73 9.98
N ASN A 67 3.01 22.51 9.47
CA ASN A 67 1.98 21.46 9.43
C ASN A 67 2.48 20.14 10.02
N ALA A 68 3.41 20.19 10.98
CA ALA A 68 3.90 18.99 11.63
C ALA A 68 4.23 19.19 13.11
N GLU A 69 4.08 18.12 13.87
CA GLU A 69 4.54 17.97 15.25
C GLU A 69 5.56 16.84 15.31
N LEU A 70 6.73 17.12 15.89
CA LEU A 70 7.78 16.12 16.11
C LEU A 70 7.63 15.48 17.50
N THR A 71 7.58 14.15 17.54
CA THR A 71 7.67 13.36 18.78
C THR A 71 9.01 12.63 18.82
N HIS A 72 9.83 12.93 19.83
CA HIS A 72 11.08 12.23 20.04
C HIS A 72 10.84 10.75 20.37
N CYS A 73 11.59 9.87 19.73
CA CYS A 73 11.66 8.44 20.01
C CYS A 73 13.12 8.07 20.31
N SER A 74 13.36 7.25 21.32
CA SER A 74 14.71 6.87 21.77
C SER A 74 15.28 5.67 20.99
N ASP A 75 14.49 5.05 20.12
CA ASP A 75 14.88 3.86 19.35
C ASP A 75 14.29 3.89 17.93
N ASP A 76 14.74 2.97 17.09
CA ASP A 76 14.24 2.72 15.74
C ASP A 76 14.29 1.23 15.39
N VAL A 77 13.42 0.79 14.47
CA VAL A 77 13.41 -0.61 14.02
C VAL A 77 14.42 -0.77 12.88
N LEU A 78 15.39 -1.66 13.06
CA LEU A 78 16.45 -1.87 12.06
C LEU A 78 15.97 -2.76 10.92
N ALA A 79 16.60 -2.62 9.75
CA ALA A 79 16.26 -3.40 8.55
C ALA A 79 16.40 -4.91 8.76
N ASN A 80 17.38 -5.34 9.56
CA ASN A 80 17.67 -6.75 9.86
C ASN A 80 16.99 -7.27 11.13
N ASP A 81 16.20 -6.44 11.83
CA ASP A 81 15.46 -6.91 12.99
C ASP A 81 14.46 -7.99 12.56
N LYS A 82 14.48 -9.13 13.27
CA LYS A 82 13.42 -10.13 13.12
C LYS A 82 12.10 -9.51 13.63
N PRO A 83 10.95 -9.75 12.96
CA PRO A 83 9.68 -9.19 13.39
C PRO A 83 9.34 -9.46 14.86
N SER A 84 9.66 -10.66 15.35
CA SER A 84 9.46 -11.05 16.76
C SER A 84 10.37 -10.31 17.74
N PHE A 85 11.59 -9.95 17.31
CA PHE A 85 12.51 -9.15 18.11
C PHE A 85 12.03 -7.70 18.19
N ALA A 86 11.71 -7.11 17.04
CA ALA A 86 11.18 -5.75 16.96
C ALA A 86 9.93 -5.59 17.84
N LEU A 87 8.98 -6.52 17.73
CA LEU A 87 7.76 -6.50 18.54
C LEU A 87 8.01 -6.54 20.05
N ARG A 88 9.01 -7.29 20.51
CA ARG A 88 9.29 -7.49 21.94
C ARG A 88 10.16 -6.41 22.54
N TYR A 89 11.16 -5.92 21.80
CA TYR A 89 12.25 -5.11 22.35
C TYR A 89 12.28 -3.67 21.84
N ARG A 90 11.79 -3.38 20.62
CA ARG A 90 11.78 -2.02 20.03
C ARG A 90 10.57 -1.20 20.52
N LYS A 91 10.35 -1.18 21.83
CA LYS A 91 9.14 -0.61 22.44
C LYS A 91 9.05 0.91 22.29
N ASP A 92 10.20 1.58 22.29
CA ASP A 92 10.31 3.03 22.18
C ASP A 92 10.69 3.48 20.75
N SER A 93 10.47 2.59 19.77
CA SER A 93 10.83 2.87 18.38
C SER A 93 9.86 3.83 17.70
N SER A 94 10.38 4.64 16.76
CA SER A 94 9.57 5.53 15.91
C SER A 94 8.37 4.82 15.28
N MET A 95 8.60 3.63 14.71
CA MET A 95 7.57 2.80 14.09
C MET A 95 6.47 2.43 15.08
N ARG A 96 6.85 1.96 16.27
CA ARG A 96 5.87 1.53 17.27
C ARG A 96 5.06 2.69 17.82
N ILE A 97 5.72 3.77 18.22
CA ILE A 97 5.05 4.94 18.80
C ILE A 97 4.10 5.57 17.76
N ALA A 98 4.48 5.59 16.49
CA ALA A 98 3.62 6.03 15.40
C ALA A 98 2.36 5.13 15.24
N ILE A 99 2.49 3.81 15.39
CA ILE A 99 1.33 2.88 15.39
C ILE A 99 0.44 3.10 16.61
N GLU A 100 1.03 3.30 17.79
CA GLU A 100 0.27 3.60 19.02
C GLU A 100 -0.50 4.91 18.90
N ALA A 101 0.00 5.89 18.14
CA ALA A 101 -0.75 7.10 17.84
C ALA A 101 -2.04 6.81 17.05
N VAL A 102 -2.01 5.87 16.10
CA VAL A 102 -3.22 5.42 15.39
C VAL A 102 -4.18 4.72 16.36
N LYS A 103 -3.66 3.83 17.22
CA LYS A 103 -4.49 3.13 18.23
C LYS A 103 -5.23 4.08 19.16
N HIS A 104 -4.58 5.17 19.56
CA HIS A 104 -5.12 6.17 20.48
C HIS A 104 -5.89 7.30 19.78
N GLY A 105 -6.17 7.19 18.47
CA GLY A 105 -6.91 8.22 17.72
C GLY A 105 -6.14 9.54 17.55
N LYS A 106 -4.83 9.54 17.79
CA LYS A 106 -3.94 10.68 17.59
C LYS A 106 -3.54 10.87 16.12
N ALA A 107 -3.68 9.83 15.30
CA ALA A 107 -3.50 9.88 13.86
C ALA A 107 -4.54 8.98 13.18
N ALA A 108 -4.98 9.35 11.99
CA ALA A 108 -5.94 8.57 11.20
C ALA A 108 -5.27 7.39 10.46
N GLY A 109 -3.95 7.45 10.30
CA GLY A 109 -3.15 6.36 9.73
C GLY A 109 -1.67 6.64 9.86
N ILE A 110 -0.86 5.65 9.46
CA ILE A 110 0.61 5.70 9.48
C ILE A 110 1.20 5.40 8.10
N VAL A 111 2.29 6.09 7.76
CA VAL A 111 3.17 5.76 6.64
C VAL A 111 4.57 5.41 7.16
N SER A 112 5.14 4.30 6.70
CA SER A 112 6.51 3.87 7.04
C SER A 112 7.22 3.27 5.84
N SER A 113 8.51 3.55 5.69
CA SER A 113 9.42 2.82 4.78
C SER A 113 10.27 1.77 5.51
N GLY A 114 10.06 1.54 6.81
CA GLY A 114 10.83 0.60 7.63
C GLY A 114 10.59 -0.89 7.32
N ASN A 115 11.14 -1.79 8.14
CA ASN A 115 11.01 -3.24 7.93
C ASN A 115 9.53 -3.69 7.83
N THR A 116 9.14 -4.29 6.70
CA THR A 116 7.75 -4.71 6.43
C THR A 116 7.22 -5.71 7.46
N GLY A 117 8.02 -6.70 7.84
CA GLY A 117 7.61 -7.74 8.77
C GLY A 117 7.42 -7.20 10.19
N ALA A 118 8.33 -6.33 10.64
CA ALA A 118 8.20 -5.63 11.92
C ALA A 118 6.97 -4.71 11.93
N LEU A 119 6.75 -3.94 10.86
CA LEU A 119 5.57 -3.08 10.72
C LEU A 119 4.29 -3.90 10.82
N MET A 120 4.20 -5.04 10.11
CA MET A 120 3.03 -5.93 10.15
C MET A 120 2.83 -6.52 11.55
N ALA A 121 3.89 -7.06 12.16
CA ALA A 121 3.82 -7.68 13.47
C ALA A 121 3.40 -6.70 14.56
N ILE A 122 4.00 -5.50 14.60
CA ILE A 122 3.68 -4.45 15.56
C ILE A 122 2.27 -3.92 15.33
N SER A 123 1.89 -3.65 14.07
CA SER A 123 0.55 -3.14 13.73
C SER A 123 -0.54 -4.13 14.13
N ARG A 124 -0.37 -5.41 13.78
CA ARG A 124 -1.34 -6.46 14.15
C ARG A 124 -1.45 -6.63 15.66
N PHE A 125 -0.33 -6.56 16.40
CA PHE A 125 -0.35 -6.68 17.85
C PHE A 125 -1.07 -5.52 18.54
N ILE A 126 -0.83 -4.28 18.10
CA ILE A 126 -1.36 -3.08 18.75
C ILE A 126 -2.80 -2.78 18.32
N LEU A 127 -3.08 -2.89 17.03
CA LEU A 127 -4.36 -2.50 16.45
C LEU A 127 -5.36 -3.64 16.46
N GLY A 128 -4.90 -4.88 16.24
CA GLY A 128 -5.77 -6.01 15.93
C GLY A 128 -6.33 -5.93 14.51
N THR A 129 -7.20 -6.87 14.16
CA THR A 129 -7.94 -6.87 12.89
C THR A 129 -9.26 -6.14 13.02
N LEU A 130 -9.85 -5.77 11.87
CA LEU A 130 -11.23 -5.31 11.81
C LEU A 130 -12.19 -6.43 12.27
N PRO A 131 -13.38 -6.09 12.80
CA PRO A 131 -14.41 -7.08 13.11
C PRO A 131 -14.65 -8.05 11.95
N ASN A 132 -14.77 -9.34 12.27
CA ASN A 132 -14.97 -10.45 11.32
C ASN A 132 -13.82 -10.69 10.32
N ILE A 133 -12.71 -9.96 10.41
CA ILE A 133 -11.51 -10.24 9.61
C ILE A 133 -10.54 -11.10 10.41
N TYR A 134 -10.20 -12.28 9.88
CA TYR A 134 -9.32 -13.23 10.57
C TYR A 134 -7.85 -12.90 10.41
N ARG A 135 -7.45 -12.50 9.19
CA ARG A 135 -6.07 -12.20 8.82
C ARG A 135 -6.00 -10.93 7.98
N PRO A 136 -5.02 -10.04 8.23
CA PRO A 136 -4.77 -8.95 7.31
C PRO A 136 -4.07 -9.46 6.04
N ALA A 137 -4.10 -8.66 4.97
CA ALA A 137 -3.36 -8.90 3.73
C ALA A 137 -2.54 -7.65 3.36
N ILE A 138 -1.41 -7.82 2.67
CA ILE A 138 -0.73 -6.70 2.02
C ILE A 138 -1.39 -6.53 0.64
N VAL A 139 -1.93 -5.34 0.39
CA VAL A 139 -2.57 -4.97 -0.88
C VAL A 139 -1.82 -3.82 -1.54
N SER A 140 -1.67 -3.88 -2.87
CA SER A 140 -1.13 -2.78 -3.66
C SER A 140 -1.90 -2.59 -4.95
N THR A 141 -1.77 -1.40 -5.55
CA THR A 141 -2.30 -1.12 -6.88
C THR A 141 -1.21 -1.26 -7.93
N CYS A 142 -1.40 -2.17 -8.86
CA CYS A 142 -0.46 -2.47 -9.92
C CYS A 142 -0.96 -1.92 -11.27
N PRO A 143 -0.07 -1.49 -12.18
CA PRO A 143 -0.48 -1.03 -13.50
C PRO A 143 -0.82 -2.22 -14.42
N THR A 144 -1.76 -2.01 -15.34
CA THR A 144 -1.97 -2.84 -16.53
C THR A 144 -1.55 -2.07 -17.78
N GLN A 145 -1.73 -2.67 -18.96
CA GLN A 145 -1.53 -1.98 -20.24
C GLN A 145 -2.37 -0.69 -20.35
N SER A 146 -3.57 -0.64 -19.76
CA SER A 146 -4.55 0.44 -19.95
C SER A 146 -4.99 1.15 -18.65
N LYS A 147 -5.09 0.42 -17.54
CA LYS A 147 -5.62 0.88 -16.25
C LYS A 147 -4.75 0.42 -15.07
N SER A 148 -5.30 0.41 -13.86
CA SER A 148 -4.68 -0.21 -12.68
C SER A 148 -5.55 -1.35 -12.19
N PHE A 149 -4.96 -2.31 -11.50
CA PHE A 149 -5.65 -3.38 -10.79
C PHE A 149 -5.11 -3.50 -9.36
N THR A 150 -5.81 -4.25 -8.53
CA THR A 150 -5.47 -4.54 -7.14
C THR A 150 -4.88 -5.94 -7.05
N LEU A 151 -3.77 -6.09 -6.33
CA LEU A 151 -3.14 -7.38 -6.06
C LEU A 151 -2.98 -7.59 -4.55
N LEU A 152 -3.42 -8.75 -4.06
CA LEU A 152 -3.27 -9.19 -2.67
C LEU A 152 -3.35 -10.72 -2.59
N ASP A 153 -2.77 -11.41 -1.63
CA ASP A 153 -1.82 -10.94 -0.63
C ASP A 153 -0.40 -10.81 -1.22
N LEU A 154 0.39 -9.87 -0.69
CA LEU A 154 1.77 -9.58 -1.11
C LEU A 154 2.80 -9.97 -0.04
N GLY A 155 2.43 -10.88 0.85
CA GLY A 155 3.35 -11.47 1.83
C GLY A 155 3.01 -11.18 3.29
N ALA A 156 1.78 -10.79 3.64
CA ALA A 156 1.35 -10.82 5.04
C ALA A 156 1.31 -12.25 5.56
N ASN A 157 0.86 -13.18 4.71
CA ASN A 157 0.65 -14.59 5.02
C ASN A 157 1.35 -15.44 3.97
N VAL A 158 2.36 -16.22 4.39
CA VAL A 158 3.08 -17.12 3.47
C VAL A 158 2.16 -18.17 2.89
N ASP A 159 1.23 -18.68 3.70
CA ASP A 159 0.24 -19.67 3.31
C ASP A 159 -1.15 -19.27 3.82
N CYS A 160 -2.16 -19.53 2.98
CA CYS A 160 -3.54 -19.12 3.15
C CYS A 160 -4.46 -20.33 2.95
N ASN A 161 -5.44 -20.48 3.85
CA ASN A 161 -6.56 -21.39 3.63
C ASN A 161 -7.64 -20.75 2.74
N ALA A 162 -8.63 -21.55 2.34
CA ALA A 162 -9.74 -21.11 1.49
C ALA A 162 -10.48 -19.88 2.06
N ASP A 163 -10.81 -19.89 3.37
CA ASP A 163 -11.50 -18.77 4.02
C ASP A 163 -10.70 -17.46 3.98
N SER A 164 -9.37 -17.54 4.11
CA SER A 164 -8.51 -16.36 4.03
C SER A 164 -8.54 -15.77 2.63
N LEU A 165 -8.40 -16.60 1.59
CA LEU A 165 -8.47 -16.16 0.19
C LEU A 165 -9.85 -15.56 -0.14
N PHE A 166 -10.92 -16.18 0.37
CA PHE A 166 -12.27 -15.64 0.27
C PHE A 166 -12.39 -14.24 0.89
N GLN A 167 -11.93 -14.05 2.13
CA GLN A 167 -11.93 -12.73 2.77
C GLN A 167 -11.06 -11.71 2.02
N PHE A 168 -9.94 -12.15 1.46
CA PHE A 168 -9.08 -11.27 0.66
C PHE A 168 -9.79 -10.81 -0.60
N ALA A 169 -10.54 -11.68 -1.27
CA ALA A 169 -11.36 -11.30 -2.43
C ALA A 169 -12.41 -10.24 -2.08
N LEU A 170 -13.14 -10.42 -0.97
CA LEU A 170 -14.13 -9.44 -0.51
C LEU A 170 -13.47 -8.09 -0.17
N MET A 171 -12.43 -8.10 0.66
CA MET A 171 -11.71 -6.87 1.04
C MET A 171 -11.06 -6.20 -0.17
N GLY A 172 -10.50 -6.98 -1.10
CA GLY A 172 -9.88 -6.51 -2.33
C GLY A 172 -10.88 -5.86 -3.28
N SER A 173 -12.08 -6.42 -3.41
CA SER A 173 -13.18 -5.80 -4.16
C SER A 173 -13.54 -4.42 -3.58
N ILE A 174 -13.76 -4.34 -2.26
CA ILE A 174 -14.08 -3.07 -1.59
C ILE A 174 -12.93 -2.05 -1.73
N PHE A 175 -11.69 -2.53 -1.60
CA PHE A 175 -10.50 -1.71 -1.82
C PHE A 175 -10.46 -1.16 -3.25
N ALA A 176 -10.71 -1.97 -4.27
CA ALA A 176 -10.74 -1.52 -5.66
C ALA A 176 -11.87 -0.50 -5.92
N LYS A 177 -13.05 -0.70 -5.34
CA LYS A 177 -14.16 0.30 -5.39
C LYS A 177 -13.70 1.67 -4.90
N VAL A 178 -12.92 1.69 -3.83
CA VAL A 178 -12.46 2.93 -3.19
C VAL A 178 -11.23 3.52 -3.89
N ALA A 179 -10.14 2.74 -3.97
CA ALA A 179 -8.84 3.20 -4.43
C ALA A 179 -8.78 3.38 -5.94
N LEU A 180 -9.47 2.53 -6.71
CA LEU A 180 -9.49 2.56 -8.17
C LEU A 180 -10.76 3.21 -8.74
N LYS A 181 -11.76 3.50 -7.91
CA LYS A 181 -13.06 4.09 -8.31
C LYS A 181 -13.80 3.23 -9.35
N ILE A 182 -13.84 1.92 -9.10
CA ILE A 182 -14.50 0.93 -9.96
C ILE A 182 -15.75 0.41 -9.24
N ASP A 183 -16.95 0.70 -9.72
CA ASP A 183 -18.18 0.40 -8.97
C ASP A 183 -18.42 -1.10 -8.72
N ASP A 184 -18.11 -1.94 -9.72
CA ASP A 184 -18.22 -3.40 -9.67
C ASP A 184 -16.93 -4.09 -10.17
N PRO A 185 -15.89 -4.19 -9.32
CA PRO A 185 -14.58 -4.72 -9.72
C PRO A 185 -14.63 -6.21 -10.04
N ALA A 186 -14.11 -6.58 -11.21
CA ALA A 186 -13.90 -7.97 -11.57
C ALA A 186 -12.83 -8.61 -10.68
N VAL A 187 -13.18 -9.67 -9.95
CA VAL A 187 -12.30 -10.39 -9.01
C VAL A 187 -11.94 -11.75 -9.55
N ALA A 188 -10.66 -12.13 -9.49
CA ALA A 188 -10.20 -13.47 -9.85
C ALA A 188 -9.16 -14.01 -8.86
N LEU A 189 -9.10 -15.34 -8.76
CA LEU A 189 -8.04 -16.05 -8.04
C LEU A 189 -6.88 -16.33 -9.00
N LEU A 190 -5.66 -15.98 -8.60
CA LEU A 190 -4.46 -16.34 -9.35
C LEU A 190 -4.26 -17.86 -9.30
N ASN A 191 -4.04 -18.48 -10.45
CA ASN A 191 -3.86 -19.92 -10.54
C ASN A 191 -2.88 -20.32 -11.65
N ILE A 192 -2.54 -21.60 -11.68
CA ILE A 192 -1.65 -22.23 -12.68
C ILE A 192 -2.38 -22.64 -13.98
N GLY A 193 -3.63 -22.23 -14.13
CA GLY A 193 -4.49 -22.52 -15.26
C GLY A 193 -5.92 -22.03 -15.01
N THR A 194 -6.72 -21.97 -16.07
CA THR A 194 -8.09 -21.47 -16.02
C THR A 194 -9.12 -22.56 -15.69
N GLU A 195 -8.72 -23.83 -15.69
CA GLU A 195 -9.60 -24.98 -15.42
C GLU A 195 -9.89 -25.13 -13.91
N GLU A 196 -11.17 -25.38 -13.55
CA GLU A 196 -11.64 -25.48 -12.15
C GLU A 196 -10.86 -26.51 -11.30
N VAL A 197 -10.34 -27.57 -11.92
CA VAL A 197 -9.62 -28.67 -11.26
C VAL A 197 -8.18 -28.34 -10.87
N LYS A 198 -7.59 -27.26 -11.41
CA LYS A 198 -6.19 -26.90 -11.16
C LYS A 198 -6.04 -26.03 -9.92
N GLY A 199 -4.84 -26.07 -9.34
CA GLY A 199 -4.49 -25.28 -8.16
C GLY A 199 -4.46 -26.11 -6.88
N THR A 200 -4.10 -25.44 -5.79
CA THR A 200 -4.03 -26.06 -4.46
C THR A 200 -5.43 -26.25 -3.87
N ASP A 201 -5.55 -27.07 -2.83
CA ASP A 201 -6.81 -27.27 -2.11
C ASP A 201 -7.38 -25.95 -1.57
N SER A 202 -6.53 -25.06 -1.08
CA SER A 202 -6.93 -23.72 -0.63
C SER A 202 -7.54 -22.88 -1.74
N VAL A 203 -6.94 -22.87 -2.94
CA VAL A 203 -7.43 -22.11 -4.10
C VAL A 203 -8.75 -22.67 -4.61
N ARG A 204 -8.86 -24.00 -4.71
CA ARG A 204 -10.11 -24.67 -5.12
C ARG A 204 -11.24 -24.45 -4.10
N GLY A 205 -10.94 -24.55 -2.81
CA GLY A 205 -11.92 -24.24 -1.77
C GLY A 205 -12.38 -22.77 -1.82
N ALA A 206 -11.46 -21.83 -2.03
CA ALA A 206 -11.81 -20.42 -2.18
C ALA A 206 -12.66 -20.15 -3.42
N PHE A 207 -12.39 -20.86 -4.52
CA PHE A 207 -13.20 -20.77 -5.74
C PHE A 207 -14.65 -21.17 -5.48
N GLU A 208 -14.89 -22.29 -4.80
CA GLU A 208 -16.25 -22.73 -4.43
C GLU A 208 -16.95 -21.72 -3.51
N LEU A 209 -16.25 -21.15 -2.53
CA LEU A 209 -16.80 -20.10 -1.68
C LEU A 209 -17.19 -18.84 -2.47
N LEU A 210 -16.33 -18.40 -3.39
CA LEU A 210 -16.55 -17.20 -4.19
C LEU A 210 -17.64 -17.37 -5.25
N LYS A 211 -17.74 -18.56 -5.85
CA LYS A 211 -18.77 -18.90 -6.84
C LYS A 211 -20.17 -18.85 -6.24
N ASN A 212 -20.31 -19.19 -4.96
CA ASN A 212 -21.58 -19.20 -4.23
C ASN A 212 -21.83 -17.90 -3.43
N ALA A 213 -20.92 -16.92 -3.48
CA ALA A 213 -21.07 -15.69 -2.73
C ALA A 213 -21.85 -14.61 -3.51
N SER A 214 -22.75 -13.93 -2.81
CA SER A 214 -23.45 -12.77 -3.35
C SER A 214 -22.65 -11.47 -3.14
N GLY A 215 -22.86 -10.49 -4.02
CA GLY A 215 -22.25 -9.17 -3.90
C GLY A 215 -20.78 -9.08 -4.34
N ILE A 216 -20.26 -10.10 -5.01
CA ILE A 216 -18.92 -10.10 -5.62
C ILE A 216 -18.99 -10.48 -7.11
N ASN A 217 -18.34 -9.69 -7.96
CA ASN A 217 -18.19 -10.00 -9.38
C ASN A 217 -17.01 -10.95 -9.59
N PHE A 218 -17.22 -12.22 -9.27
CA PHE A 218 -16.20 -13.27 -9.37
C PHE A 218 -16.09 -13.82 -10.80
N ASN A 219 -14.89 -13.74 -11.37
CA ASN A 219 -14.57 -14.13 -12.75
C ASN A 219 -13.73 -15.43 -12.82
N GLY A 220 -13.67 -16.19 -11.71
CA GLY A 220 -12.95 -17.46 -11.66
C GLY A 220 -11.44 -17.30 -11.51
N TYR A 221 -10.69 -18.05 -12.30
CA TYR A 221 -9.23 -18.06 -12.27
C TYR A 221 -8.60 -17.10 -13.28
N ILE A 222 -7.39 -16.65 -12.98
CA ILE A 222 -6.51 -15.92 -13.91
C ILE A 222 -5.10 -16.49 -13.85
N GLU A 223 -4.43 -16.58 -15.00
CA GLU A 223 -3.02 -16.96 -15.09
C GLU A 223 -2.09 -15.75 -14.99
N ALA A 224 -0.88 -15.97 -14.50
CA ALA A 224 0.15 -14.93 -14.39
C ALA A 224 0.65 -14.40 -15.75
N SER A 225 0.27 -15.00 -16.88
CA SER A 225 0.53 -14.47 -18.23
C SER A 225 -0.47 -13.38 -18.64
N GLU A 226 -1.66 -13.36 -18.03
CA GLU A 226 -2.80 -12.52 -18.47
C GLU A 226 -3.04 -11.29 -17.56
N PHE A 227 -2.36 -11.24 -16.40
CA PHE A 227 -2.64 -10.25 -15.35
C PHE A 227 -2.49 -8.78 -15.77
N LEU A 228 -1.74 -8.50 -16.86
CA LEU A 228 -1.54 -7.16 -17.38
C LEU A 228 -2.54 -6.75 -18.48
N ASP A 229 -3.45 -7.64 -18.89
CA ASP A 229 -4.40 -7.38 -19.98
C ASP A 229 -5.51 -6.40 -19.59
N GLY A 230 -5.72 -6.17 -18.27
CA GLY A 230 -6.73 -5.25 -17.78
C GLY A 230 -8.16 -5.79 -17.83
N LYS A 231 -8.35 -7.11 -17.88
CA LYS A 231 -9.67 -7.73 -17.74
C LYS A 231 -10.11 -7.83 -16.28
N ILE A 232 -9.18 -8.09 -15.37
CA ILE A 232 -9.43 -8.27 -13.94
C ILE A 232 -8.98 -7.02 -13.16
N ASP A 233 -9.79 -6.62 -12.18
CA ASP A 233 -9.55 -5.46 -11.32
C ASP A 233 -8.96 -5.83 -9.96
N VAL A 234 -9.22 -7.06 -9.50
CA VAL A 234 -8.71 -7.60 -8.24
C VAL A 234 -8.20 -9.02 -8.46
N ILE A 235 -6.90 -9.23 -8.24
CA ILE A 235 -6.27 -10.55 -8.31
C ILE A 235 -5.90 -10.97 -6.90
N VAL A 236 -6.38 -12.16 -6.51
CA VAL A 236 -6.18 -12.73 -5.19
C VAL A 236 -5.24 -13.92 -5.25
N ALA A 237 -4.20 -13.92 -4.41
CA ALA A 237 -3.23 -14.99 -4.24
C ALA A 237 -2.87 -15.17 -2.77
N ASP A 238 -2.25 -16.31 -2.42
CA ASP A 238 -1.50 -16.39 -1.16
C ASP A 238 -0.28 -15.45 -1.19
N GLY A 239 0.22 -15.09 -0.02
CA GLY A 239 1.27 -14.08 0.07
C GLY A 239 2.63 -14.55 -0.45
N PHE A 240 2.89 -15.86 -0.56
CA PHE A 240 4.11 -16.34 -1.19
C PHE A 240 4.04 -16.10 -2.70
N VAL A 241 3.01 -16.61 -3.36
CA VAL A 241 2.84 -16.49 -4.82
C VAL A 241 2.65 -15.02 -5.23
N GLY A 242 1.79 -14.27 -4.53
CA GLY A 242 1.54 -12.88 -4.85
C GLY A 242 2.77 -11.98 -4.71
N ASN A 243 3.61 -12.22 -3.70
CA ASN A 243 4.86 -11.48 -3.54
C ASN A 243 5.89 -11.84 -4.64
N VAL A 244 6.03 -13.12 -4.99
CA VAL A 244 6.90 -13.56 -6.09
C VAL A 244 6.44 -12.93 -7.41
N MET A 245 5.14 -12.94 -7.68
CA MET A 245 4.54 -12.31 -8.87
C MET A 245 4.85 -10.81 -8.93
N LEU A 246 4.58 -10.07 -7.86
CA LEU A 246 4.85 -8.63 -7.80
C LEU A 246 6.33 -8.33 -8.01
N LYS A 247 7.24 -9.03 -7.31
CA LYS A 247 8.68 -8.79 -7.42
C LYS A 247 9.22 -9.12 -8.80
N THR A 248 8.70 -10.18 -9.42
CA THR A 248 9.04 -10.54 -10.80
C THR A 248 8.57 -9.44 -11.77
N ALA A 249 7.33 -8.95 -11.61
CA ALA A 249 6.79 -7.88 -12.45
C ALA A 249 7.61 -6.58 -12.31
N GLU A 250 7.94 -6.18 -11.08
CA GLU A 250 8.78 -4.99 -10.80
C GLU A 250 10.19 -5.13 -11.41
N ALA A 251 10.84 -6.29 -11.24
CA ALA A 251 12.17 -6.53 -11.76
C ALA A 251 12.21 -6.51 -13.30
N THR A 252 11.25 -7.18 -13.93
CA THR A 252 11.11 -7.21 -15.40
C THR A 252 10.83 -5.81 -15.95
N ALA A 253 9.88 -5.07 -15.36
CA ALA A 253 9.56 -3.71 -15.79
C ALA A 253 10.77 -2.77 -15.68
N ASN A 254 11.47 -2.78 -14.54
CA ASN A 254 12.67 -1.96 -14.35
C ASN A 254 13.78 -2.31 -15.34
N THR A 255 13.95 -3.60 -15.64
CA THR A 255 14.95 -4.08 -16.62
C THR A 255 14.64 -3.52 -18.02
N PHE A 256 13.40 -3.65 -18.51
CA PHE A 256 13.00 -3.10 -19.80
C PHE A 256 13.11 -1.57 -19.85
N ILE A 257 12.69 -0.87 -18.79
CA ILE A 257 12.82 0.59 -18.70
C ILE A 257 14.29 1.02 -18.82
N ASN A 258 15.21 0.28 -18.16
CA ASN A 258 16.63 0.59 -18.20
C ASN A 258 17.25 0.32 -19.57
N ILE A 259 16.94 -0.81 -20.21
CA ILE A 259 17.38 -1.12 -21.58
C ILE A 259 16.93 -0.02 -22.54
N ILE A 260 15.65 0.36 -22.49
CA ILE A 260 15.10 1.41 -23.36
C ILE A 260 15.80 2.75 -23.10
N LYS A 261 16.05 3.12 -21.84
CA LYS A 261 16.78 4.35 -21.51
C LYS A 261 18.20 4.35 -22.06
N GLN A 262 18.91 3.23 -21.99
CA GLN A 262 20.28 3.09 -22.48
C GLN A 262 20.34 3.23 -24.00
N GLU A 263 19.50 2.50 -24.73
CA GLU A 263 19.45 2.57 -26.20
C GLU A 263 19.09 3.98 -26.70
N LEU A 264 18.13 4.63 -26.05
CA LEU A 264 17.69 5.97 -26.44
C LEU A 264 18.68 7.07 -25.99
N TYR A 265 19.57 6.81 -25.04
CA TYR A 265 20.60 7.78 -24.63
C TYR A 265 21.63 8.06 -25.74
N ASN A 266 21.80 7.08 -26.64
CA ASN A 266 22.77 7.11 -27.74
C ASN A 266 22.29 7.91 -28.98
N SER A 267 21.06 8.45 -28.98
CA SER A 267 20.53 9.26 -30.09
C SER A 267 19.90 10.57 -29.61
N LEU A 268 20.41 11.70 -30.10
CA LEU A 268 19.85 13.04 -29.86
C LEU A 268 18.38 13.16 -30.32
N MET A 269 18.01 12.45 -31.40
CA MET A 269 16.64 12.43 -31.94
C MET A 269 15.69 11.62 -31.05
N ALA A 270 16.19 10.52 -30.46
CA ALA A 270 15.44 9.67 -29.53
C ALA A 270 15.07 10.39 -28.23
N LYS A 271 15.93 11.29 -27.73
CA LYS A 271 15.67 12.12 -26.53
C LYS A 271 14.47 13.05 -26.68
N ILE A 272 14.18 13.53 -27.90
CA ILE A 272 13.02 14.39 -28.20
C ILE A 272 11.73 13.57 -28.24
N PHE A 273 11.76 12.38 -28.86
CA PHE A 273 10.61 11.48 -28.95
C PHE A 273 10.14 10.96 -27.57
N LEU A 274 11.08 10.74 -26.65
CA LEU A 274 10.81 10.34 -25.26
C LEU A 274 9.96 11.35 -24.48
N LYS A 275 10.08 12.66 -24.76
CA LYS A 275 9.44 13.71 -23.96
C LYS A 275 7.93 13.82 -24.14
N SER A 276 7.34 13.32 -25.24
CA SER A 276 5.92 13.58 -25.56
C SER A 276 4.94 12.52 -25.04
N LYS A 277 4.87 11.35 -25.69
CA LYS A 277 3.89 10.29 -25.41
C LYS A 277 4.50 9.07 -24.72
N PHE A 278 5.76 8.77 -25.03
CA PHE A 278 6.48 7.63 -24.45
C PHE A 278 6.72 7.80 -22.94
N SER A 279 6.91 9.05 -22.48
CA SER A 279 7.02 9.37 -21.05
C SER A 279 5.78 8.98 -20.25
N LYS A 280 4.56 9.21 -20.75
CA LYS A 280 3.32 8.89 -20.01
C LYS A 280 3.14 7.38 -19.82
N ALA A 281 3.41 6.59 -20.85
CA ALA A 281 3.35 5.13 -20.78
C ALA A 281 4.39 4.57 -19.80
N LEU A 282 5.66 5.02 -19.91
CA LEU A 282 6.71 4.62 -18.96
C LEU A 282 6.44 5.08 -17.53
N THR A 283 5.84 6.26 -17.35
CA THR A 283 5.49 6.78 -16.02
C THR A 283 4.42 5.94 -15.34
N ARG A 284 3.51 5.31 -16.11
CA ARG A 284 2.51 4.39 -15.55
C ARG A 284 3.14 3.18 -14.85
N PHE A 285 4.27 2.69 -15.38
CA PHE A 285 5.03 1.59 -14.78
C PHE A 285 6.11 2.06 -13.81
N ASN A 286 6.21 3.36 -13.53
CA ASN A 286 7.18 3.87 -12.57
C ASN A 286 6.73 3.52 -11.14
N PRO A 287 7.46 2.67 -10.40
CA PRO A 287 7.06 2.26 -9.06
C PRO A 287 7.04 3.43 -8.07
N ARG A 288 7.80 4.51 -8.33
CA ARG A 288 7.85 5.67 -7.42
C ARG A 288 6.49 6.36 -7.27
N VAL A 289 5.79 6.60 -8.38
CA VAL A 289 4.49 7.31 -8.35
C VAL A 289 3.32 6.42 -7.90
N ARG A 290 3.60 5.14 -7.67
CA ARG A 290 2.63 4.13 -7.21
C ARG A 290 3.02 3.55 -5.85
N SER A 291 3.91 4.21 -5.13
CA SER A 291 4.36 3.73 -3.83
C SER A 291 3.23 3.73 -2.81
N GLY A 292 3.22 2.73 -1.95
CA GLY A 292 2.21 2.54 -0.90
C GLY A 292 1.48 1.21 -1.07
N ALA A 293 1.87 0.23 -0.28
CA ALA A 293 1.08 -0.98 -0.04
C ALA A 293 0.34 -0.82 1.29
N MET A 294 -0.94 -1.16 1.34
CA MET A 294 -1.73 -1.10 2.57
C MET A 294 -1.76 -2.46 3.27
N PHE A 295 -1.73 -2.47 4.61
CA PHE A 295 -2.06 -3.67 5.39
C PHE A 295 -3.57 -3.71 5.62
N LEU A 296 -4.27 -4.30 4.65
CA LEU A 296 -5.72 -4.37 4.59
C LEU A 296 -6.26 -5.29 5.69
N GLY A 297 -7.37 -4.90 6.33
CA GLY A 297 -8.01 -5.71 7.37
C GLY A 297 -7.50 -5.45 8.79
N LEU A 298 -6.54 -4.54 9.00
CA LEU A 298 -6.15 -4.06 10.32
C LEU A 298 -7.07 -2.95 10.83
N ASN A 299 -7.22 -2.83 12.16
CA ASN A 299 -8.02 -1.79 12.81
C ASN A 299 -7.28 -0.43 12.86
N GLY A 300 -6.93 0.08 11.68
CA GLY A 300 -6.24 1.32 11.41
C GLY A 300 -5.77 1.36 9.95
N ILE A 301 -5.38 2.52 9.45
CA ILE A 301 -4.75 2.64 8.12
C ILE A 301 -3.23 2.55 8.28
N ILE A 302 -2.62 1.52 7.70
CA ILE A 302 -1.17 1.31 7.70
C ILE A 302 -0.71 1.24 6.25
N VAL A 303 0.13 2.17 5.84
CA VAL A 303 0.73 2.22 4.50
C VAL A 303 2.23 1.99 4.59
N LYS A 304 2.69 0.93 3.93
CA LYS A 304 4.09 0.58 3.75
C LYS A 304 4.58 1.14 2.41
N SER A 305 5.51 2.09 2.45
CA SER A 305 6.30 2.50 1.29
C SER A 305 7.50 1.56 1.12
N HIS A 306 8.14 1.47 -0.05
CA HIS A 306 9.31 0.59 -0.23
C HIS A 306 10.50 1.00 0.67
N GLY A 307 11.36 0.04 1.03
CA GLY A 307 12.54 0.32 1.88
C GLY A 307 13.50 1.33 1.28
N ASN A 308 13.67 1.29 -0.04
CA ASN A 308 14.51 2.19 -0.81
C ASN A 308 13.73 3.39 -1.41
N SER A 309 12.59 3.77 -0.82
CA SER A 309 11.79 4.89 -1.32
C SER A 309 12.54 6.21 -1.18
N ASP A 310 12.62 6.95 -2.29
CA ASP A 310 13.04 8.35 -2.29
C ASP A 310 11.88 9.26 -1.85
N ALA A 311 12.14 10.57 -1.78
CA ALA A 311 11.15 11.57 -1.40
C ALA A 311 9.87 11.52 -2.26
N ILE A 312 10.01 11.29 -3.57
CA ILE A 312 8.86 11.22 -4.48
C ILE A 312 8.01 9.99 -4.18
N ALA A 313 8.64 8.84 -3.99
CA ALA A 313 7.93 7.62 -3.61
C ALA A 313 7.24 7.76 -2.26
N PHE A 314 7.93 8.31 -1.26
CA PHE A 314 7.32 8.54 0.06
C PHE A 314 6.13 9.51 0.00
N ALA A 315 6.23 10.58 -0.79
CA ALA A 315 5.13 11.52 -1.00
C ALA A 315 3.88 10.85 -1.59
N HIS A 316 4.05 9.93 -2.55
CA HIS A 316 2.94 9.18 -3.12
C HIS A 316 2.35 8.17 -2.12
N ALA A 317 3.15 7.59 -1.24
CA ALA A 317 2.64 6.78 -0.14
C ALA A 317 1.81 7.60 0.86
N ILE A 318 2.22 8.83 1.18
CA ILE A 318 1.42 9.78 1.96
C ILE A 318 0.10 10.09 1.24
N LYS A 319 0.16 10.37 -0.06
CA LYS A 319 -1.04 10.66 -0.86
C LYS A 319 -2.01 9.49 -0.84
N PHE A 320 -1.50 8.27 -1.02
CA PHE A 320 -2.30 7.07 -0.97
C PHE A 320 -2.94 6.86 0.42
N ALA A 321 -2.19 7.07 1.50
CA ALA A 321 -2.73 7.04 2.86
C ALA A 321 -3.87 8.04 3.06
N LEU A 322 -3.68 9.29 2.61
CA LEU A 322 -4.72 10.32 2.67
C LEU A 322 -5.99 9.90 1.91
N ASP A 323 -5.84 9.33 0.71
CA ASP A 323 -6.97 8.92 -0.12
C ASP A 323 -7.81 7.83 0.54
N VAL A 324 -7.17 6.80 1.10
CA VAL A 324 -7.91 5.70 1.75
C VAL A 324 -8.51 6.11 3.11
N ILE A 325 -7.86 7.03 3.84
CA ILE A 325 -8.40 7.65 5.06
C ILE A 325 -9.66 8.46 4.72
N SER A 326 -9.54 9.38 3.76
CA SER A 326 -10.64 10.28 3.37
C SER A 326 -11.85 9.52 2.83
N ALA A 327 -11.62 8.34 2.24
CA ALA A 327 -12.67 7.49 1.72
C ALA A 327 -13.32 6.55 2.77
N ASN A 328 -12.89 6.60 4.04
CA ASN A 328 -13.35 5.74 5.13
C ASN A 328 -13.28 4.24 4.79
N LEU A 329 -12.17 3.81 4.18
CA LEU A 329 -12.02 2.45 3.65
C LEU A 329 -12.33 1.36 4.68
N ASN A 330 -11.80 1.44 5.90
CA ASN A 330 -12.05 0.43 6.93
C ASN A 330 -13.53 0.29 7.28
N GLN A 331 -14.28 1.40 7.34
CA GLN A 331 -15.72 1.34 7.58
C GLN A 331 -16.46 0.66 6.42
N LYS A 332 -16.05 0.92 5.18
CA LYS A 332 -16.61 0.24 4.01
C LYS A 332 -16.31 -1.26 4.00
N ILE A 333 -15.12 -1.67 4.46
CA ILE A 333 -14.75 -3.08 4.61
C ILE A 333 -15.63 -3.76 5.66
N ILE A 334 -15.78 -3.15 6.84
CA ILE A 334 -16.63 -3.68 7.92
C ILE A 334 -18.06 -3.89 7.39
N ASN A 335 -18.61 -2.89 6.70
CA ASN A 335 -19.98 -2.95 6.19
C ASN A 335 -20.12 -3.98 5.05
N GLY A 336 -19.15 -4.06 4.14
CA GLY A 336 -19.24 -4.94 2.96
C GLY A 336 -19.04 -6.42 3.29
N VAL A 337 -18.04 -6.75 4.12
CA VAL A 337 -17.77 -8.16 4.50
C VAL A 337 -18.89 -8.72 5.37
N GLY A 338 -19.59 -7.90 6.15
CA GLY A 338 -20.75 -8.33 6.94
C GLY A 338 -22.01 -8.64 6.12
N VAL A 339 -22.09 -8.19 4.86
CA VAL A 339 -23.28 -8.35 3.99
C VAL A 339 -23.12 -9.52 3.00
N SER A 340 -21.89 -9.87 2.63
CA SER A 340 -21.61 -11.03 1.77
C SER A 340 -21.74 -12.34 2.56
N SER A 341 -22.95 -12.85 2.73
CA SER A 341 -23.22 -14.20 3.23
C SER A 341 -23.15 -15.23 2.10
N ILE A 342 -22.65 -16.42 2.43
CA ILE A 342 -22.84 -17.62 1.61
C ILE A 342 -24.32 -17.97 1.75
N GLU A 343 -25.07 -18.01 0.64
CA GLU A 343 -26.45 -18.51 0.62
C GLU A 343 -26.51 -20.04 0.63
#